data_AF-V5Z2D8-F1
#
_entry.id   AF-V5Z2D8-F1
#
_cell.length_a   1.000
_cell.length_b   1.000
_cell.length_c   1.000
_cell.angle_alpha   90.00
_cell.angle_beta   90.00
_cell.angle_gamma   90.00
#
_symmetry.space_group_name_H-M   'P 1'
#
loop_
_entity.id
_entity.type
_entity.pdbx_description
1 polymer ?
#
loop_
_entity_poly.entity_id
_entity_poly.type
_entity_poly.pdbx_seq_one_letter_code
_entity_poly.pdbx_strand_id
1 'polypeptide(L)'
;TVIADQPIRYKGDGSAPGPFDYFLASSALCAAYFVKLYCETRNISTDNIRLSQNNIVDPDNRYQQIFMIQVELPADISANDRQGILRSIERCTVKKVVQAGPEFVIEVVENLDSDAQSLLALKPAADASTFIAGKDLPLEQTIANMSGVLGNLGIKIEIASWRNIIPNVWSLHIRDAHSPMCFTNGKGSTKESALASALGEYIERLSNNHFYAGTFWGEDIGNAEFVHYPSERWFQPGPNDTLPTEILDDYCRTIYDPDGELRAIHLIDTNSGNVDRGICSLPYIRQSDGRVVYFPSNLIENLFVSNGM
;
A
#
# COMPACT_ATOMS: atom_id res chain seq x y z
N THR A 1 17.70 -8.52 -3.19
CA THR A 1 18.77 -7.70 -3.80
C THR A 1 18.86 -8.01 -5.28
N VAL A 2 18.92 -6.99 -6.15
CA VAL A 2 19.23 -7.16 -7.59
C VAL A 2 20.72 -6.88 -7.75
N ILE A 3 21.47 -7.82 -8.35
CA ILE A 3 22.92 -7.71 -8.55
C ILE A 3 23.15 -7.31 -10.00
N ALA A 4 23.94 -6.28 -10.27
CA ALA A 4 24.27 -5.86 -11.63
C ALA A 4 25.78 -5.67 -11.76
N ASP A 5 26.32 -6.00 -12.93
CA ASP A 5 27.74 -5.87 -13.22
C ASP A 5 27.96 -5.37 -14.64
N GLN A 6 29.01 -4.59 -14.84
CA GLN A 6 29.39 -4.14 -16.17
C GLN A 6 30.15 -5.26 -16.88
N PRO A 7 30.06 -5.34 -18.21
CA PRO A 7 30.88 -6.29 -18.96
C PRO A 7 32.37 -5.89 -18.87
N ILE A 8 33.26 -6.86 -19.11
CA ILE A 8 34.73 -6.68 -19.08
C ILE A 8 35.19 -5.48 -19.91
N ARG A 9 34.56 -5.24 -21.07
CA ARG A 9 34.87 -4.07 -21.93
C ARG A 9 34.68 -2.71 -21.25
N TYR A 10 33.85 -2.64 -20.21
CA TYR A 10 33.59 -1.47 -19.39
C TYR A 10 34.18 -1.62 -17.97
N LYS A 11 35.21 -2.48 -17.82
CA LYS A 11 35.96 -2.71 -16.58
C LYS A 11 35.15 -3.30 -15.41
N GLY A 12 34.05 -4.01 -15.70
CA GLY A 12 33.40 -4.87 -14.70
C GLY A 12 33.80 -6.34 -14.85
N ASP A 13 33.32 -7.21 -13.96
CA ASP A 13 33.68 -8.63 -13.95
C ASP A 13 32.79 -9.46 -14.89
N GLY A 14 31.70 -8.89 -15.40
CA GLY A 14 30.69 -9.58 -16.20
C GLY A 14 29.98 -10.72 -15.45
N SER A 15 29.97 -10.66 -14.12
CA SER A 15 29.44 -11.69 -13.22
C SER A 15 27.91 -11.69 -13.12
N ALA A 16 27.26 -10.62 -13.54
CA ALA A 16 25.81 -10.44 -13.56
C ALA A 16 25.37 -9.62 -14.80
N PRO A 17 24.08 -9.65 -15.17
CA PRO A 17 23.55 -8.78 -16.23
C PRO A 17 23.83 -7.29 -15.93
N GLY A 18 24.08 -6.52 -16.98
CA GLY A 18 24.21 -5.08 -16.86
C GLY A 18 22.86 -4.42 -16.53
N PRO A 19 22.84 -3.18 -16.01
CA PRO A 19 21.59 -2.47 -15.71
C PRO A 19 20.66 -2.35 -16.93
N PHE A 20 21.22 -2.14 -18.12
CA PHE A 20 20.44 -2.08 -19.36
C PHE A 20 19.87 -3.46 -19.77
N ASP A 21 20.55 -4.55 -19.44
CA ASP A 21 20.06 -5.90 -19.73
C ASP A 21 18.82 -6.23 -18.89
N TYR A 22 18.75 -5.74 -17.64
CA TYR A 22 17.53 -5.83 -16.83
C TYR A 22 16.36 -5.06 -17.45
N PHE A 23 16.63 -3.88 -18.00
CA PHE A 23 15.60 -3.12 -18.74
C PHE A 23 15.10 -3.89 -19.97
N LEU A 24 16.00 -4.47 -20.77
CA LEU A 24 15.63 -5.29 -21.93
C LEU A 24 14.84 -6.54 -21.51
N ALA A 25 15.30 -7.25 -20.48
CA ALA A 25 14.60 -8.41 -19.92
C ALA A 25 13.20 -8.07 -19.40
N SER A 26 13.04 -6.88 -18.79
CA SER A 26 11.73 -6.42 -18.29
C SER A 26 10.68 -6.33 -19.41
N SER A 27 11.09 -6.06 -20.65
CA SER A 27 10.17 -5.98 -21.80
C SER A 27 9.62 -7.36 -22.20
N ALA A 28 10.46 -8.40 -22.19
CA ALA A 28 10.04 -9.79 -22.40
C ALA A 28 9.16 -10.30 -21.26
N LEU A 29 9.55 -10.03 -20.01
CA LEU A 29 8.78 -10.43 -18.82
C LEU A 29 7.40 -9.78 -18.79
N CYS A 30 7.33 -8.49 -19.12
CA CYS A 30 6.06 -7.79 -19.24
C CYS A 30 5.17 -8.38 -20.34
N ALA A 31 5.72 -8.67 -21.53
CA ALA A 31 4.97 -9.36 -22.58
C ALA A 31 4.45 -10.73 -22.09
N ALA A 32 5.31 -11.53 -21.45
CA ALA A 32 4.97 -12.85 -20.93
C ALA A 32 3.84 -12.80 -19.88
N TYR A 33 3.86 -11.80 -19.00
CA TYR A 33 2.77 -11.56 -18.04
C TYR A 33 1.43 -11.34 -18.75
N PHE A 34 1.39 -10.53 -19.81
CA PHE A 34 0.16 -10.29 -20.57
C PHE A 34 -0.30 -11.53 -21.36
N VAL A 35 0.63 -12.40 -21.79
CA VAL A 35 0.25 -13.71 -22.35
C VAL A 35 -0.39 -14.57 -21.28
N LYS A 36 0.26 -14.72 -20.13
CA LYS A 36 -0.23 -15.51 -19.00
C LYS A 36 -1.63 -15.04 -18.57
N LEU A 37 -1.83 -13.74 -18.38
CA LEU A 37 -3.12 -13.15 -18.02
C LEU A 37 -4.22 -13.47 -19.06
N TYR A 38 -3.90 -13.39 -20.36
CA TYR A 38 -4.86 -13.75 -21.42
C TYR A 38 -5.25 -15.23 -21.33
N CYS A 39 -4.27 -16.12 -21.14
CA CYS A 39 -4.48 -17.55 -21.06
C CYS A 39 -5.28 -17.95 -19.82
N GLU A 40 -4.93 -17.43 -18.64
CA GLU A 40 -5.61 -17.70 -17.36
C GLU A 40 -7.09 -17.29 -17.41
N THR A 41 -7.40 -16.11 -17.97
CA THR A 41 -8.80 -15.65 -18.09
C THR A 41 -9.67 -16.52 -19.02
N ARG A 42 -9.06 -17.42 -19.80
CA ARG A 42 -9.73 -18.28 -20.79
C ARG A 42 -9.48 -19.76 -20.56
N ASN A 43 -8.85 -20.14 -19.44
CA ASN A 43 -8.45 -21.51 -19.14
C ASN A 43 -7.62 -22.17 -20.28
N ILE A 44 -6.72 -21.41 -20.90
CA ILE A 44 -5.76 -21.92 -21.89
C ILE A 44 -4.47 -22.28 -21.15
N SER A 45 -3.88 -23.45 -21.43
CA SER A 45 -2.59 -23.83 -20.83
C SER A 45 -1.48 -22.88 -21.30
N THR A 46 -0.57 -22.53 -20.39
CA THR A 46 0.65 -21.78 -20.70
C THR A 46 1.81 -22.67 -21.10
N ASP A 47 1.63 -24.00 -21.10
CA ASP A 47 2.67 -24.95 -21.42
C ASP A 47 3.19 -24.74 -22.84
N ASN A 48 4.50 -24.83 -23.01
CA ASN A 48 5.19 -24.67 -24.29
C ASN A 48 5.01 -23.30 -24.98
N ILE A 49 4.50 -22.29 -24.27
CA ILE A 49 4.59 -20.89 -24.72
C ILE A 49 5.96 -20.35 -24.35
N ARG A 50 6.70 -19.82 -25.33
CA ARG A 50 8.03 -19.22 -25.11
C ARG A 50 8.08 -17.81 -25.67
N LEU A 51 8.78 -16.93 -24.97
CA LEU A 51 9.06 -15.58 -25.44
C LEU A 51 10.58 -15.37 -25.44
N SER A 52 11.08 -14.73 -26.48
CA SER A 52 12.46 -14.24 -26.53
C SER A 52 12.45 -12.74 -26.82
N GLN A 53 13.41 -12.03 -26.23
CA GLN A 53 13.66 -10.64 -26.55
C GLN A 53 15.06 -10.51 -27.13
N ASN A 54 15.15 -9.79 -28.24
CA ASN A 54 16.38 -9.36 -28.87
C ASN A 54 16.27 -7.87 -29.19
N ASN A 55 17.40 -7.20 -29.42
CA ASN A 55 17.41 -5.81 -29.86
C ASN A 55 18.35 -5.64 -31.05
N ILE A 56 17.89 -4.91 -32.07
CA ILE A 56 18.70 -4.49 -33.21
C ILE A 56 19.13 -3.06 -32.94
N VAL A 57 20.44 -2.83 -32.86
CA VAL A 57 21.02 -1.50 -32.60
C VAL A 57 21.32 -0.82 -33.93
N ASP A 58 20.91 0.43 -34.07
CA ASP A 58 21.23 1.24 -35.23
C ASP A 58 22.76 1.50 -35.29
N PRO A 59 23.43 1.25 -36.44
CA PRO A 59 24.88 1.42 -36.56
C PRO A 59 25.36 2.86 -36.33
N ASP A 60 24.54 3.87 -36.68
CA ASP A 60 24.89 5.28 -36.62
C ASP A 60 24.46 5.91 -35.29
N ASN A 61 23.44 5.35 -34.65
CA ASN A 61 22.95 5.82 -33.36
C ASN A 61 22.67 4.67 -32.37
N ARG A 62 23.63 4.38 -31.49
CA ARG A 62 23.50 3.31 -30.47
C ARG A 62 22.26 3.38 -29.57
N TYR A 63 21.63 4.56 -29.47
CA TYR A 63 20.42 4.78 -28.67
C TYR A 63 19.14 4.46 -29.45
N GLN A 64 19.20 4.44 -30.77
CA GLN A 64 18.11 4.01 -31.63
C GLN A 64 18.15 2.49 -31.75
N GLN A 65 17.18 1.83 -31.13
CA GLN A 65 17.13 0.37 -31.09
C GLN A 65 15.74 -0.13 -31.42
N ILE A 66 15.67 -1.26 -32.12
CA ILE A 66 14.43 -2.00 -32.35
C ILE A 66 14.40 -3.15 -31.35
N PHE A 67 13.49 -3.07 -30.37
CA PHE A 67 13.25 -4.18 -29.43
C PHE A 67 12.31 -5.20 -30.08
N MET A 68 12.86 -6.35 -30.41
CA MET A 68 12.16 -7.46 -31.05
C MET A 68 11.74 -8.48 -29.99
N ILE A 69 10.44 -8.61 -29.75
CA ILE A 69 9.88 -9.67 -28.90
C ILE A 69 9.28 -10.72 -29.82
N GLN A 70 9.81 -11.94 -29.77
CA GLN A 70 9.29 -13.07 -30.53
C GLN A 70 8.52 -13.99 -29.57
N VAL A 71 7.40 -14.52 -30.06
CA VAL A 71 6.49 -15.37 -29.26
C VAL A 71 6.27 -16.67 -30.00
N GLU A 72 6.67 -17.76 -29.37
CA GLU A 72 6.42 -19.12 -29.83
C GLU A 72 5.14 -19.62 -29.15
N LEU A 73 4.14 -20.00 -29.96
CA LEU A 73 2.83 -20.47 -29.51
C LEU A 73 2.58 -21.89 -30.04
N PRO A 74 2.16 -22.84 -29.17
CA PRO A 74 1.97 -24.24 -29.56
C PRO A 74 0.77 -24.40 -30.52
N ALA A 75 0.84 -25.42 -31.38
CA ALA A 75 -0.04 -25.59 -32.55
C ALA A 75 -1.53 -25.76 -32.19
N ASP A 76 -1.82 -26.17 -30.96
CA ASP A 76 -3.15 -26.36 -30.38
C ASP A 76 -3.85 -25.04 -29.99
N ILE A 77 -3.13 -23.92 -29.89
CA ILE A 77 -3.77 -22.61 -29.69
C ILE A 77 -4.50 -22.19 -30.97
N SER A 78 -5.80 -21.90 -30.82
CA SER A 78 -6.69 -21.47 -31.88
C SER A 78 -6.19 -20.18 -32.58
N ALA A 79 -6.54 -19.99 -33.86
CA ALA A 79 -6.19 -18.76 -34.58
C ALA A 79 -6.73 -17.48 -33.89
N ASN A 80 -7.93 -17.59 -33.29
CA ASN A 80 -8.54 -16.48 -32.54
C ASN A 80 -7.74 -16.14 -31.29
N ASP A 81 -7.28 -17.15 -30.55
CA ASP A 81 -6.48 -16.96 -29.34
C ASP A 81 -5.06 -16.51 -29.65
N ARG A 82 -4.45 -16.98 -30.73
CA ARG A 82 -3.17 -16.44 -31.22
C ARG A 82 -3.24 -14.94 -31.43
N GLN A 83 -4.29 -14.47 -32.12
CA GLN A 83 -4.50 -13.04 -32.31
C GLN A 83 -4.83 -12.31 -31.00
N GLY A 84 -5.58 -12.96 -30.09
CA GLY A 84 -5.89 -12.45 -28.77
C GLY A 84 -4.64 -12.22 -27.91
N ILE A 85 -3.73 -13.19 -27.89
CA ILE A 85 -2.44 -13.14 -27.20
C ILE A 85 -1.60 -12.00 -27.74
N LEU A 86 -1.47 -11.87 -29.07
CA LEU A 86 -0.72 -10.76 -29.69
C LEU A 86 -1.31 -9.40 -29.28
N ARG A 87 -2.64 -9.24 -29.30
CA ARG A 87 -3.31 -8.02 -28.82
C ARG A 87 -3.12 -7.76 -27.32
N SER A 88 -2.96 -8.82 -26.52
CA SER A 88 -2.68 -8.70 -25.09
C SER A 88 -1.27 -8.15 -24.86
N ILE A 89 -0.26 -8.72 -25.53
CA ILE A 89 1.12 -8.23 -25.51
C ILE A 89 1.19 -6.77 -25.96
N GLU A 90 0.34 -6.37 -26.91
CA GLU A 90 0.29 -5.00 -27.39
C GLU A 90 0.02 -3.95 -26.28
N ARG A 91 -0.54 -4.39 -25.14
CA ARG A 91 -0.85 -3.56 -23.96
C ARG A 91 0.23 -3.60 -22.88
N CYS A 92 1.34 -4.30 -23.11
CA CYS A 92 2.44 -4.37 -22.14
C CYS A 92 2.92 -2.97 -21.71
N THR A 93 2.93 -2.76 -20.39
CA THR A 93 3.30 -1.51 -19.73
C THR A 93 4.68 -1.02 -20.13
N VAL A 94 5.71 -1.87 -20.11
CA VAL A 94 7.10 -1.48 -20.47
C VAL A 94 7.13 -0.89 -21.88
N LYS A 95 6.51 -1.57 -22.85
CA LYS A 95 6.42 -1.09 -24.23
C LYS A 95 5.67 0.24 -24.32
N LYS A 96 4.52 0.36 -23.65
CA LYS A 96 3.69 1.58 -23.70
C LYS A 96 4.40 2.78 -23.08
N VAL A 97 5.12 2.59 -21.97
CA VAL A 97 5.92 3.65 -21.34
C VAL A 97 7.02 4.10 -22.29
N VAL A 98 7.82 3.18 -22.84
CA VAL A 98 8.90 3.51 -23.78
C VAL A 98 8.37 4.24 -25.02
N GLN A 99 7.24 3.81 -25.57
CA GLN A 99 6.59 4.47 -26.72
C GLN A 99 6.04 5.86 -26.40
N ALA A 100 5.67 6.13 -25.13
CA ALA A 100 5.18 7.43 -24.70
C ALA A 100 6.31 8.44 -24.45
N GLY A 101 7.56 8.00 -24.36
CA GLY A 101 8.73 8.86 -24.14
C GLY A 101 8.75 9.45 -22.72
N PRO A 102 9.11 8.67 -21.69
CA PRO A 102 9.15 9.16 -20.33
C PRO A 102 10.29 10.18 -20.16
N GLU A 103 10.08 11.18 -19.31
CA GLU A 103 11.11 12.14 -18.94
C GLU A 103 12.01 11.55 -17.84
N PHE A 104 13.33 11.72 -18.01
CA PHE A 104 14.31 11.43 -16.97
C PHE A 104 14.74 12.76 -16.34
N VAL A 105 14.25 13.02 -15.13
CA VAL A 105 14.65 14.18 -14.33
C VAL A 105 15.84 13.78 -13.44
N ILE A 106 16.94 14.53 -13.53
CA ILE A 106 18.15 14.31 -12.72
C ILE A 106 18.26 15.48 -11.74
N GLU A 107 18.09 15.20 -10.45
CA GLU A 107 18.24 16.18 -9.38
C GLU A 107 19.39 15.76 -8.44
N VAL A 108 20.20 16.73 -8.02
CA VAL A 108 21.21 16.53 -6.99
C VAL A 108 20.57 16.85 -5.66
N VAL A 109 20.59 15.88 -4.75
CA VAL A 109 20.08 16.00 -3.38
C VAL A 109 21.22 15.89 -2.39
N GLU A 110 21.15 16.63 -1.29
CA GLU A 110 22.18 16.54 -0.24
C GLU A 110 22.13 15.18 0.48
N ASN A 111 20.94 14.58 0.59
CA ASN A 111 20.74 13.26 1.18
C ASN A 111 19.47 12.58 0.60
N LEU A 112 19.64 11.39 0.02
CA LEU A 112 18.56 10.59 -0.59
C LEU A 112 17.49 10.11 0.41
N ASP A 113 17.85 10.01 1.68
CA ASP A 113 16.92 9.60 2.74
C ASP A 113 16.06 10.79 3.22
N SER A 114 16.61 12.00 3.25
CA SER A 114 15.86 13.20 3.63
C SER A 114 14.94 13.71 2.51
N ASP A 115 15.33 13.52 1.25
CA ASP A 115 14.55 13.99 0.09
C ASP A 115 13.51 12.98 -0.41
N ALA A 116 13.28 11.88 0.31
CA ALA A 116 12.30 10.88 -0.07
C ALA A 116 10.86 11.42 -0.22
N GLN A 117 10.51 12.47 0.54
CA GLN A 117 9.20 13.13 0.47
C GLN A 117 9.10 14.16 -0.67
N SER A 118 10.23 14.54 -1.30
CA SER A 118 10.25 15.52 -2.41
C SER A 118 9.48 15.04 -3.64
N LEU A 119 9.40 13.72 -3.86
CA LEU A 119 8.64 13.10 -4.94
C LEU A 119 7.11 13.15 -4.72
N LEU A 120 6.66 13.40 -3.49
CA LEU A 120 5.24 13.61 -3.15
C LEU A 120 4.83 15.06 -3.35
N ALA A 121 5.79 15.98 -3.33
CA ALA A 121 5.54 17.37 -3.66
C ALA A 121 5.20 17.45 -5.15
N LEU A 122 3.90 17.35 -5.45
CA LEU A 122 3.29 18.22 -6.43
C LEU A 122 3.86 19.60 -6.10
N LYS A 123 4.85 20.12 -6.84
CA LYS A 123 5.38 21.47 -6.61
C LYS A 123 4.21 22.41 -6.91
N PRO A 124 3.41 22.83 -5.90
CA PRO A 124 2.36 23.79 -6.18
C PRO A 124 3.12 25.08 -6.51
N ALA A 125 2.51 26.01 -7.25
CA ALA A 125 3.07 27.36 -7.25
C ALA A 125 3.19 27.79 -5.77
N ALA A 126 4.30 28.42 -5.38
CA ALA A 126 4.55 28.79 -3.97
C ALA A 126 3.42 29.66 -3.36
N ASP A 127 2.54 30.19 -4.22
CA ASP A 127 1.44 31.09 -3.91
C ASP A 127 0.06 30.42 -4.05
N ALA A 128 0.00 29.12 -4.40
CA ALA A 128 -1.26 28.39 -4.57
C ALA A 128 -1.91 28.09 -3.21
N SER A 129 -3.19 28.42 -3.09
CA SER A 129 -3.99 28.19 -1.88
C SER A 129 -5.38 27.70 -2.28
N THR A 130 -5.50 26.40 -2.49
CA THR A 130 -6.72 25.78 -3.00
C THR A 130 -7.58 25.29 -1.85
N PHE A 131 -8.72 25.96 -1.63
CA PHE A 131 -9.73 25.53 -0.66
C PHE A 131 -10.80 24.67 -1.33
N ILE A 132 -11.19 23.59 -0.65
CA ILE A 132 -12.33 22.75 -1.03
C ILE A 132 -13.37 22.75 0.10
N ALA A 133 -14.64 22.54 -0.26
CA ALA A 133 -15.74 22.57 0.70
C ALA A 133 -15.52 21.57 1.85
N GLY A 134 -15.74 22.04 3.09
CA GLY A 134 -15.63 21.23 4.30
C GLY A 134 -14.21 20.95 4.79
N LYS A 135 -13.19 21.65 4.27
CA LYS A 135 -11.81 21.57 4.74
C LYS A 135 -11.35 22.91 5.29
N ASP A 136 -10.66 22.88 6.43
CA ASP A 136 -10.25 24.07 7.18
C ASP A 136 -8.94 24.67 6.70
N LEU A 137 -8.15 23.91 5.93
CA LEU A 137 -6.86 24.33 5.38
C LEU A 137 -6.83 24.12 3.86
N PRO A 138 -6.03 24.91 3.13
CA PRO A 138 -5.81 24.69 1.71
C PRO A 138 -5.09 23.36 1.47
N LEU A 139 -5.31 22.77 0.29
CA LEU A 139 -4.76 21.45 -0.06
C LEU A 139 -3.24 21.41 0.03
N GLU A 140 -2.56 22.44 -0.43
CA GLU A 140 -1.10 22.55 -0.48
C GLU A 140 -0.50 22.51 0.93
N GLN A 141 -1.07 23.29 1.85
CA GLN A 141 -0.65 23.29 3.26
C GLN A 141 -0.99 21.96 3.94
N THR A 142 -2.15 21.39 3.63
CA THR A 142 -2.59 20.10 4.18
C THR A 142 -1.62 18.99 3.79
N ILE A 143 -1.24 18.90 2.50
CA ILE A 143 -0.25 17.96 1.98
C ILE A 143 1.10 18.18 2.66
N ALA A 144 1.60 19.42 2.70
CA ALA A 144 2.88 19.73 3.31
C ALA A 144 2.95 19.31 4.79
N ASN A 145 1.89 19.60 5.57
CA ASN A 145 1.80 19.21 6.96
C ASN A 145 1.80 17.68 7.14
N MET A 146 0.96 16.96 6.41
CA MET A 146 0.84 15.50 6.55
C MET A 146 2.09 14.77 6.07
N SER A 147 2.68 15.18 4.94
CA SER A 147 3.97 14.66 4.46
C SER A 147 5.08 14.93 5.47
N GLY A 148 5.11 16.13 6.08
CA GLY A 148 6.07 16.47 7.13
C GLY A 148 5.94 15.59 8.37
N VAL A 149 4.71 15.34 8.84
CA VAL A 149 4.45 14.43 9.98
C VAL A 149 4.96 13.02 9.68
N LEU A 150 4.62 12.46 8.51
CA LEU A 150 5.06 11.10 8.13
C LEU A 150 6.59 11.02 7.96
N GLY A 151 7.19 12.03 7.33
CA GLY A 151 8.65 12.11 7.18
C GLY A 151 9.37 12.19 8.52
N ASN A 152 8.86 12.96 9.47
CA ASN A 152 9.43 13.07 10.83
C ASN A 152 9.33 11.76 11.62
N LEU A 153 8.36 10.90 11.31
CA LEU A 153 8.23 9.55 11.87
C LEU A 153 9.14 8.52 11.16
N GLY A 154 9.90 8.93 10.14
CA GLY A 154 10.74 8.04 9.33
C GLY A 154 9.96 7.23 8.29
N ILE A 155 8.67 7.54 8.08
CA ILE A 155 7.82 6.86 7.10
C ILE A 155 8.10 7.44 5.72
N LYS A 156 8.50 6.57 4.80
CA LYS A 156 8.84 6.94 3.42
C LYS A 156 7.69 6.60 2.50
N ILE A 157 6.82 7.58 2.24
CA ILE A 157 5.68 7.38 1.35
C ILE A 157 6.14 7.43 -0.12
N GLU A 158 5.70 6.45 -0.90
CA GLU A 158 5.83 6.44 -2.35
C GLU A 158 4.47 6.38 -3.04
N ILE A 159 4.37 7.05 -4.19
CA ILE A 159 3.20 6.97 -5.05
C ILE A 159 3.33 5.74 -5.94
N ALA A 160 2.50 4.74 -5.67
CA ALA A 160 2.49 3.50 -6.43
C ALA A 160 1.66 3.62 -7.73
N SER A 161 0.56 4.38 -7.74
CA SER A 161 -0.17 4.67 -8.99
C SER A 161 -1.09 5.87 -8.91
N TRP A 162 -1.27 6.55 -10.05
CA TRP A 162 -2.29 7.58 -10.29
C TRP A 162 -3.34 7.09 -11.28
N ARG A 163 -4.60 7.49 -11.10
CA ARG A 163 -5.66 7.33 -12.11
C ARG A 163 -6.49 8.61 -12.20
N ASN A 164 -6.87 8.94 -13.43
CA ASN A 164 -7.81 10.00 -13.77
C ASN A 164 -8.70 9.47 -14.90
N ILE A 165 -9.75 8.72 -14.55
CA ILE A 165 -10.52 7.94 -15.53
C ILE A 165 -11.48 8.85 -16.31
N ILE A 166 -12.04 9.86 -15.65
CA ILE A 166 -12.91 10.88 -16.24
C ILE A 166 -12.59 12.26 -15.63
N PRO A 167 -12.95 13.38 -16.28
CA PRO A 167 -12.68 14.72 -15.75
C PRO A 167 -13.15 14.88 -14.31
N ASN A 168 -12.28 15.45 -13.48
CA ASN A 168 -12.52 15.71 -12.06
C ASN A 168 -12.72 14.45 -11.20
N VAL A 169 -12.21 13.29 -11.61
CA VAL A 169 -12.23 12.07 -10.79
C VAL A 169 -10.85 11.45 -10.75
N TRP A 170 -10.14 11.75 -9.66
CA TRP A 170 -8.80 11.27 -9.39
C TRP A 170 -8.82 10.20 -8.32
N SER A 171 -7.98 9.18 -8.52
CA SER A 171 -7.57 8.28 -7.44
C SER A 171 -6.06 8.11 -7.40
N LEU A 172 -5.57 7.87 -6.19
CA LEU A 172 -4.16 7.71 -5.88
C LEU A 172 -3.99 6.49 -5.00
N HIS A 173 -2.95 5.70 -5.24
CA HIS A 173 -2.50 4.66 -4.34
C HIS A 173 -1.11 5.02 -3.81
N ILE A 174 -0.97 5.10 -2.48
CA ILE A 174 0.31 5.36 -1.81
C ILE A 174 0.64 4.22 -0.85
N ARG A 175 1.93 4.01 -0.59
CA ARG A 175 2.42 3.02 0.39
C ARG A 175 3.73 3.44 1.01
N ASP A 176 4.11 2.81 2.12
CA ASP A 176 5.48 2.94 2.65
C ASP A 176 6.46 2.12 1.80
N ALA A 177 7.56 2.74 1.39
CA ALA A 177 8.64 2.10 0.65
C ALA A 177 9.33 0.97 1.45
N HIS A 178 9.39 1.09 2.78
CA HIS A 178 9.97 0.07 3.65
C HIS A 178 8.97 -1.02 4.05
N SER A 179 7.68 -0.70 4.07
CA SER A 179 6.60 -1.62 4.42
C SER A 179 5.43 -1.53 3.42
N PRO A 180 5.53 -2.18 2.25
CA PRO A 180 4.51 -2.05 1.20
C PRO A 180 3.10 -2.54 1.58
N MET A 181 2.97 -3.27 2.69
CA MET A 181 1.69 -3.67 3.29
C MET A 181 0.93 -2.48 3.90
N CYS A 182 1.65 -1.43 4.30
CA CYS A 182 1.06 -0.21 4.84
C CYS A 182 0.77 0.74 3.67
N PHE A 183 -0.47 0.72 3.19
CA PHE A 183 -0.91 1.50 2.03
C PHE A 183 -2.30 2.07 2.22
N THR A 184 -2.60 3.15 1.52
CA THR A 184 -3.93 3.78 1.50
C THR A 184 -4.30 4.27 0.11
N ASN A 185 -5.57 4.63 -0.06
CA ASN A 185 -6.06 5.16 -1.32
C ASN A 185 -6.63 6.55 -1.12
N GLY A 186 -6.24 7.46 -2.01
CA GLY A 186 -6.80 8.79 -2.10
C GLY A 186 -7.86 8.88 -3.18
N LYS A 187 -8.89 9.69 -2.94
CA LYS A 187 -9.88 10.08 -3.94
C LYS A 187 -10.10 11.59 -3.89
N GLY A 188 -10.27 12.21 -5.05
CA GLY A 188 -10.44 13.65 -5.12
C GLY A 188 -10.93 14.14 -6.47
N SER A 189 -11.41 15.38 -6.50
CA SER A 189 -11.78 16.05 -7.74
C SER A 189 -10.57 16.64 -8.49
N THR A 190 -9.43 16.71 -7.83
CA THR A 190 -8.14 17.15 -8.36
C THR A 190 -7.03 16.20 -7.91
N LYS A 191 -5.84 16.34 -8.52
CA LYS A 191 -4.66 15.55 -8.15
C LYS A 191 -4.26 15.82 -6.68
N GLU A 192 -4.29 17.08 -6.27
CA GLU A 192 -3.92 17.56 -4.93
C GLU A 192 -4.93 17.05 -3.88
N SER A 193 -6.24 17.11 -4.17
CA SER A 193 -7.25 16.61 -3.22
C SER A 193 -7.19 15.10 -3.04
N ALA A 194 -6.89 14.35 -4.11
CA ALA A 194 -6.64 12.92 -4.00
C ALA A 194 -5.37 12.61 -3.18
N LEU A 195 -4.29 13.39 -3.34
CA LEU A 195 -3.09 13.23 -2.50
C LEU A 195 -3.36 13.53 -1.03
N ALA A 196 -4.01 14.66 -0.74
CA ALA A 196 -4.41 15.01 0.62
C ALA A 196 -5.31 13.93 1.25
N SER A 197 -6.25 13.38 0.47
CA SER A 197 -7.10 12.26 0.91
C SER A 197 -6.29 11.00 1.24
N ALA A 198 -5.30 10.63 0.42
CA ALA A 198 -4.50 9.43 0.65
C ALA A 198 -3.64 9.55 1.91
N LEU A 199 -2.98 10.70 2.08
CA LEU A 199 -2.13 11.00 3.23
C LEU A 199 -2.95 11.08 4.52
N GLY A 200 -4.15 11.69 4.46
CA GLY A 200 -5.08 11.74 5.57
C GLY A 200 -5.53 10.34 5.99
N GLU A 201 -5.94 9.50 5.03
CA GLU A 201 -6.28 8.09 5.30
C GLU A 201 -5.06 7.34 5.88
N TYR A 202 -3.84 7.63 5.44
CA TYR A 202 -2.64 6.98 5.97
C TYR A 202 -2.42 7.30 7.45
N ILE A 203 -2.52 8.58 7.82
CA ILE A 203 -2.41 9.03 9.21
C ILE A 203 -3.56 8.45 10.04
N GLU A 204 -4.80 8.46 9.52
CA GLU A 204 -5.96 7.83 10.16
C GLU A 204 -5.70 6.36 10.49
N ARG A 205 -5.20 5.56 9.53
CA ARG A 205 -4.92 4.13 9.74
C ARG A 205 -3.74 3.92 10.69
N LEU A 206 -2.70 4.75 10.60
CA LEU A 206 -1.54 4.70 11.48
C LEU A 206 -1.94 5.01 12.92
N SER A 207 -2.68 6.10 13.15
CA SER A 207 -3.12 6.54 14.47
C SER A 207 -4.06 5.54 15.17
N ASN A 208 -4.72 4.68 14.40
CA ASN A 208 -5.62 3.66 14.90
C ASN A 208 -5.02 2.24 14.91
N ASN A 209 -3.70 2.09 14.71
CA ASN A 209 -3.00 0.79 14.56
C ASN A 209 -3.61 -0.14 13.48
N HIS A 210 -4.40 0.41 12.56
CA HIS A 210 -5.28 -0.39 11.69
C HIS A 210 -4.55 -1.12 10.56
N PHE A 211 -3.33 -0.70 10.22
CA PHE A 211 -2.48 -1.48 9.31
C PHE A 211 -2.15 -2.89 9.82
N TYR A 212 -2.25 -3.09 11.14
CA TYR A 212 -1.92 -4.34 11.80
C TYR A 212 -3.11 -4.99 12.51
N ALA A 213 -4.33 -4.50 12.26
CA ALA A 213 -5.55 -5.06 12.84
C ALA A 213 -5.68 -6.56 12.48
N GLY A 214 -6.08 -7.39 13.45
CA GLY A 214 -6.23 -8.83 13.25
C GLY A 214 -4.93 -9.61 13.01
N THR A 215 -3.76 -9.02 13.30
CA THR A 215 -2.48 -9.74 13.28
C THR A 215 -1.89 -9.83 14.68
N PHE A 216 -1.31 -10.98 15.02
CA PHE A 216 -0.55 -11.15 16.25
C PHE A 216 0.80 -10.45 16.15
N TRP A 217 1.12 -9.57 17.11
CA TRP A 217 2.31 -8.71 17.06
C TRP A 217 3.55 -9.33 17.71
N GLY A 218 3.43 -10.54 18.26
CA GLY A 218 4.53 -11.25 18.91
C GLY A 218 4.56 -11.06 20.43
N GLU A 219 5.24 -11.98 21.11
CA GLU A 219 5.31 -12.01 22.58
C GLU A 219 6.03 -10.80 23.17
N ASP A 220 7.02 -10.24 22.45
CA ASP A 220 7.76 -9.07 22.90
C ASP A 220 6.83 -7.84 23.06
N ILE A 221 5.95 -7.62 22.07
CA ILE A 221 4.96 -6.54 22.13
C ILE A 221 3.82 -6.90 23.08
N GLY A 222 3.32 -8.14 23.05
CA GLY A 222 2.28 -8.61 23.96
C GLY A 222 2.63 -8.47 25.46
N ASN A 223 3.93 -8.46 25.79
CA ASN A 223 4.45 -8.28 27.15
C ASN A 223 5.07 -6.89 27.41
N ALA A 224 5.02 -5.97 26.45
CA ALA A 224 5.53 -4.61 26.62
C ALA A 224 4.67 -3.80 27.62
N GLU A 225 5.17 -2.62 28.03
CA GLU A 225 4.45 -1.73 28.96
C GLU A 225 3.00 -1.43 28.49
N PHE A 226 2.83 -1.24 27.19
CA PHE A 226 1.53 -1.18 26.51
C PHE A 226 1.62 -1.90 25.16
N VAL A 227 0.49 -2.40 24.66
CA VAL A 227 0.37 -3.05 23.35
C VAL A 227 -0.14 -2.05 22.31
N HIS A 228 -1.32 -1.48 22.52
CA HIS A 228 -2.01 -0.59 21.59
C HIS A 228 -1.70 0.88 21.85
N TYR A 229 -1.93 1.34 23.08
CA TYR A 229 -1.72 2.75 23.47
C TYR A 229 -1.29 2.86 24.94
N PRO A 230 -0.46 3.85 25.31
CA PRO A 230 -0.11 4.09 26.72
C PRO A 230 -1.33 4.31 27.65
N SER A 231 -2.47 4.73 27.11
CA SER A 231 -3.72 4.96 27.85
C SER A 231 -4.60 3.72 27.97
N GLU A 232 -4.21 2.59 27.38
CA GLU A 232 -4.96 1.35 27.48
C GLU A 232 -5.01 0.84 28.94
N ARG A 233 -6.03 0.04 29.23
CA ARG A 233 -6.15 -0.65 30.51
C ARG A 233 -6.42 -2.13 30.29
N TRP A 234 -5.83 -2.94 31.16
CA TRP A 234 -5.95 -4.39 31.17
C TRP A 234 -6.82 -4.81 32.34
N PHE A 235 -7.82 -5.64 32.06
CA PHE A 235 -8.78 -6.08 33.05
C PHE A 235 -8.79 -7.61 33.14
N GLN A 236 -8.61 -8.13 34.34
CA GLN A 236 -8.66 -9.57 34.61
C GLN A 236 -10.12 -10.05 34.61
N PRO A 237 -10.39 -11.27 34.10
CA PRO A 237 -11.72 -11.86 34.19
C PRO A 237 -12.29 -11.88 35.60
N GLY A 238 -13.60 -11.70 35.73
CA GLY A 238 -14.32 -11.95 36.97
C GLY A 238 -14.45 -13.45 37.27
N PRO A 239 -15.01 -13.83 38.43
CA PRO A 239 -15.28 -15.23 38.78
C PRO A 239 -16.09 -15.93 37.68
N ASN A 240 -15.74 -17.19 37.37
CA ASN A 240 -16.36 -17.98 36.30
C ASN A 240 -16.30 -17.31 34.92
N ASP A 241 -15.20 -16.62 34.60
CA ASP A 241 -14.95 -16.01 33.29
C ASP A 241 -16.00 -14.93 32.92
N THR A 242 -16.53 -14.27 33.95
CA THR A 242 -17.46 -13.15 33.79
C THR A 242 -16.74 -11.89 33.35
N LEU A 243 -17.45 -10.99 32.67
CA LEU A 243 -16.88 -9.72 32.24
C LEU A 243 -16.50 -8.87 33.47
N PRO A 244 -15.30 -8.24 33.48
CA PRO A 244 -14.95 -7.22 34.46
C PRO A 244 -16.02 -6.12 34.49
N THR A 245 -16.32 -5.58 35.67
CA THR A 245 -17.34 -4.52 35.84
C THR A 245 -16.93 -3.17 35.24
N GLU A 246 -15.62 -3.00 35.00
CA GLU A 246 -14.98 -1.76 34.58
C GLU A 246 -15.01 -1.56 33.06
N ILE A 247 -15.26 -2.63 32.30
CA ILE A 247 -15.38 -2.59 30.84
C ILE A 247 -16.85 -2.52 30.43
N LEU A 248 -17.14 -1.77 29.37
CA LEU A 248 -18.49 -1.52 28.85
C LEU A 248 -19.43 -0.87 29.87
N ASP A 249 -20.22 0.11 29.44
CA ASP A 249 -21.30 0.62 30.28
C ASP A 249 -22.56 -0.25 30.19
N ASP A 250 -23.55 0.02 31.05
CA ASP A 250 -24.82 -0.74 31.08
C ASP A 250 -25.50 -0.77 29.71
N TYR A 251 -25.45 0.34 28.96
CA TYR A 251 -26.05 0.42 27.63
C TYR A 251 -25.34 -0.49 26.63
N CYS A 252 -24.00 -0.46 26.59
CA CYS A 252 -23.20 -1.34 25.76
C CYS A 252 -23.48 -2.81 26.09
N ARG A 253 -23.64 -3.16 27.38
CA ARG A 253 -23.98 -4.54 27.78
C ARG A 253 -25.32 -5.00 27.24
N THR A 254 -26.33 -4.13 27.17
CA THR A 254 -27.61 -4.50 26.53
C THR A 254 -27.49 -4.81 25.04
N ILE A 255 -26.43 -4.33 24.39
CA ILE A 255 -26.19 -4.54 22.95
C ILE A 255 -25.30 -5.76 22.71
N TYR A 256 -24.17 -5.85 23.43
CA TYR A 256 -23.13 -6.84 23.17
C TYR A 256 -23.27 -8.11 24.01
N ASP A 257 -24.02 -8.06 25.11
CA ASP A 257 -24.26 -9.21 26.00
C ASP A 257 -25.74 -9.29 26.44
N PRO A 258 -26.70 -9.30 25.48
CA PRO A 258 -28.13 -9.26 25.81
C PRO A 258 -28.61 -10.49 26.60
N ASP A 259 -27.99 -11.65 26.33
CA ASP A 259 -28.36 -12.94 26.92
C ASP A 259 -27.45 -13.35 28.10
N GLY A 260 -26.43 -12.55 28.44
CA GLY A 260 -25.48 -12.88 29.51
C GLY A 260 -24.55 -14.05 29.16
N GLU A 261 -24.29 -14.29 27.88
CA GLU A 261 -23.46 -15.37 27.35
C GLU A 261 -22.04 -14.92 27.00
N LEU A 262 -21.78 -13.61 26.94
CA LEU A 262 -20.44 -13.09 26.71
C LEU A 262 -19.53 -13.44 27.90
N ARG A 263 -18.31 -13.86 27.60
CA ARG A 263 -17.30 -14.25 28.60
C ARG A 263 -16.03 -13.47 28.35
N ALA A 264 -15.24 -13.30 29.40
CA ALA A 264 -14.02 -12.51 29.32
C ALA A 264 -13.01 -13.12 28.33
N ILE A 265 -12.92 -14.45 28.26
CA ILE A 265 -12.07 -15.15 27.28
C ILE A 265 -12.41 -14.82 25.81
N HIS A 266 -13.67 -14.46 25.50
CA HIS A 266 -14.07 -14.08 24.15
C HIS A 266 -13.49 -12.72 23.72
N LEU A 267 -13.00 -11.92 24.68
CA LEU A 267 -12.61 -10.52 24.50
C LEU A 267 -11.09 -10.29 24.51
N ILE A 268 -10.29 -11.35 24.51
CA ILE A 268 -8.83 -11.23 24.36
C ILE A 268 -8.51 -10.68 22.98
N ASP A 269 -7.67 -9.64 22.91
CA ASP A 269 -7.30 -9.04 21.62
C ASP A 269 -6.35 -9.96 20.84
N THR A 270 -6.52 -9.99 19.51
CA THR A 270 -5.68 -10.82 18.63
C THR A 270 -4.23 -10.35 18.62
N ASN A 271 -4.00 -9.05 18.79
CA ASN A 271 -2.70 -8.42 18.64
C ASN A 271 -1.72 -8.84 19.74
N SER A 272 -2.18 -8.85 20.99
CA SER A 272 -1.40 -9.35 22.12
C SER A 272 -1.47 -10.87 22.28
N GLY A 273 -2.61 -11.50 21.98
CA GLY A 273 -2.89 -12.90 22.31
C GLY A 273 -2.71 -13.25 23.79
N ASN A 274 -2.60 -12.27 24.69
CA ASN A 274 -2.10 -12.44 26.04
C ASN A 274 -3.22 -12.70 27.04
N VAL A 275 -3.67 -13.96 27.10
CA VAL A 275 -4.75 -14.40 28.00
C VAL A 275 -4.43 -14.11 29.46
N ASP A 276 -3.18 -14.30 29.89
CA ASP A 276 -2.75 -14.09 31.27
C ASP A 276 -2.81 -12.62 31.69
N ARG A 277 -2.56 -11.70 30.75
CA ARG A 277 -2.65 -10.25 30.99
C ARG A 277 -4.09 -9.75 31.04
N GLY A 278 -5.02 -10.45 30.39
CA GLY A 278 -6.46 -10.21 30.45
C GLY A 278 -7.00 -9.43 29.25
N ILE A 279 -8.09 -8.69 29.45
CA ILE A 279 -8.78 -7.97 28.37
C ILE A 279 -8.17 -6.58 28.20
N CYS A 280 -7.50 -6.34 27.07
CA CYS A 280 -7.08 -5.00 26.68
C CYS A 280 -8.29 -4.15 26.26
N SER A 281 -8.48 -3.02 26.94
CA SER A 281 -9.58 -2.09 26.67
C SER A 281 -9.10 -0.65 26.52
N LEU A 282 -9.66 0.02 25.52
CA LEU A 282 -9.31 1.37 25.12
C LEU A 282 -10.29 2.39 25.71
N PRO A 283 -9.81 3.55 26.19
CA PRO A 283 -10.69 4.58 26.75
C PRO A 283 -11.41 5.37 25.66
N TYR A 284 -12.74 5.30 25.62
CA TYR A 284 -13.58 6.17 24.79
C TYR A 284 -14.34 7.17 25.65
N ILE A 285 -14.55 8.39 25.13
CA ILE A 285 -15.34 9.42 25.80
C ILE A 285 -16.78 9.36 25.30
N ARG A 286 -17.70 9.01 26.20
CA ARG A 286 -19.13 9.05 25.91
C ARG A 286 -19.59 10.51 25.81
N GLN A 287 -20.06 10.90 24.64
CA GLN A 287 -20.35 12.32 24.34
C GLN A 287 -21.50 12.92 25.15
N SER A 288 -22.45 12.10 25.63
CA SER A 288 -23.61 12.60 26.37
C SER A 288 -23.28 13.15 27.77
N ASP A 289 -22.21 12.67 28.40
CA ASP A 289 -21.84 13.05 29.77
C ASP A 289 -20.33 13.17 30.02
N GLY A 290 -19.49 12.99 29.00
CA GLY A 290 -18.05 13.14 29.08
C GLY A 290 -17.33 12.04 29.87
N ARG A 291 -18.02 10.95 30.24
CA ARG A 291 -17.42 9.86 30.99
C ARG A 291 -16.57 8.96 30.10
N VAL A 292 -15.48 8.45 30.67
CA VAL A 292 -14.66 7.42 30.03
C VAL A 292 -15.36 6.07 30.16
N VAL A 293 -15.48 5.37 29.04
CA VAL A 293 -15.93 3.97 28.96
C VAL A 293 -14.79 3.16 28.37
N TYR A 294 -14.35 2.11 29.08
CA TYR A 294 -13.32 1.22 28.56
C TYR A 294 -13.96 0.18 27.64
N PHE A 295 -13.52 0.20 26.39
CA PHE A 295 -14.07 -0.63 25.33
C PHE A 295 -13.02 -1.66 24.89
N PRO A 296 -13.31 -2.98 24.98
CA PRO A 296 -12.37 -4.03 24.60
C PRO A 296 -11.87 -3.86 23.16
N SER A 297 -10.56 -3.90 22.97
CA SER A 297 -9.95 -3.79 21.63
C SER A 297 -10.48 -4.89 20.69
N ASN A 298 -10.69 -6.09 21.21
CA ASN A 298 -11.31 -7.20 20.48
C ASN A 298 -12.67 -6.83 19.85
N LEU A 299 -13.57 -6.14 20.58
CA LEU A 299 -14.86 -5.73 20.02
C LEU A 299 -14.70 -4.64 18.96
N ILE A 300 -13.75 -3.73 19.13
CA ILE A 300 -13.44 -2.67 18.17
C ILE A 300 -13.00 -3.31 16.84
N GLU A 301 -12.01 -4.21 16.90
CA GLU A 301 -11.47 -4.85 15.70
C GLU A 301 -12.49 -5.74 14.99
N ASN A 302 -13.32 -6.48 15.73
CA ASN A 302 -14.27 -7.43 15.14
C ASN A 302 -15.55 -6.76 14.59
N LEU A 303 -16.04 -5.71 15.23
CA LEU A 303 -17.36 -5.14 14.91
C LEU A 303 -17.30 -3.83 14.13
N PHE A 304 -16.29 -2.99 14.41
CA PHE A 304 -16.23 -1.63 13.84
C PHE A 304 -15.23 -1.51 12.71
N VAL A 305 -14.18 -2.33 12.70
CA VAL A 305 -13.13 -2.31 11.68
C VAL A 305 -12.57 -0.88 11.48
N SER A 306 -12.47 -0.40 10.24
CA SER A 306 -12.11 0.99 9.90
C SER A 306 -13.28 1.98 9.90
N ASN A 307 -14.50 1.57 10.26
CA ASN A 307 -15.65 2.46 10.20
C ASN A 307 -15.65 3.46 11.37
N GLY A 308 -15.71 4.76 11.05
CA GLY A 308 -15.79 5.83 12.05
C GLY A 308 -14.43 6.31 12.58
N MET A 309 -13.33 5.94 11.93
CA MET A 309 -12.01 6.55 12.13
C MET A 309 -11.96 8.00 11.60
#